data_AF-A0A5E4JJQ6-F1
#
_entry.id   AF-A0A5E4JJQ6-F1
#
_cell.length_a   1.000
_cell.length_b   1.000
_cell.length_c   1.000
_cell.angle_alpha   90.00
_cell.angle_beta   90.00
_cell.angle_gamma   90.00
#
_symmetry.space_group_name_H-M   'P 1'
#
loop_
_entity.id
_entity.type
_entity.pdbx_description
1 polymer ?
#
loop_
_entity_poly.entity_id
_entity_poly.type
_entity_poly.pdbx_seq_one_letter_code
_entity_poly.pdbx_strand_id
1 'polypeptide(L)'
;MGATFTVSRIALKRMLTAMKLSEKSSDELLANLNKMHRHINAVAFAGMLQRLGMKTEDVTNVLRRLGIDDITISSIFNMLDEERIKSAYGRVVELYLE
;
A
#
# COMPACT_ATOMS: atom_id res chain seq x y z
N MET A 1 -15.14 -5.01 1.36
CA MET A 1 -15.18 -3.55 1.59
C MET A 1 -13.75 -3.09 1.86
N GLY A 2 -13.19 -2.23 1.00
CA GLY A 2 -11.81 -1.74 1.18
C GLY A 2 -11.77 -0.63 2.23
N ALA A 3 -10.88 -0.76 3.22
CA ALA A 3 -10.67 0.29 4.21
C ALA A 3 -10.08 1.53 3.53
N THR A 4 -10.76 2.68 3.66
CA THR A 4 -10.22 3.97 3.23
C THR A 4 -9.83 4.76 4.47
N PHE A 5 -8.66 5.38 4.43
CA PHE A 5 -8.20 6.24 5.52
C PHE A 5 -7.81 7.62 4.99
N THR A 6 -7.91 8.61 5.88
CA THR A 6 -7.43 9.96 5.65
C THR A 6 -6.20 10.18 6.50
N VAL A 7 -5.08 10.56 5.86
CA VAL A 7 -3.84 10.90 6.56
C VAL A 7 -3.31 12.23 6.06
N SER A 8 -2.84 13.07 6.97
CA SER A 8 -2.15 14.31 6.60
C SER A 8 -0.83 13.99 5.91
N ARG A 9 -0.54 14.67 4.80
CA ARG A 9 0.72 14.52 4.03
C ARG A 9 1.96 14.65 4.92
N ILE A 10 1.93 15.59 5.85
CA ILE A 10 3.04 15.86 6.78
C ILE A 10 3.19 14.72 7.78
N ALA A 11 2.07 14.20 8.31
CA ALA A 11 2.08 13.06 9.22
C ALA A 11 2.60 11.80 8.52
N LEU A 12 2.16 11.56 7.28
CA LEU A 12 2.63 10.45 6.48
C LEU A 12 4.12 10.55 6.15
N LYS A 13 4.61 11.73 5.73
CA LYS A 13 6.05 11.95 5.47
C LYS A 13 6.88 11.66 6.71
N ARG A 14 6.47 12.17 7.88
CA ARG A 14 7.14 11.90 9.16
C ARG A 14 7.15 10.41 9.52
N MET A 15 6.06 9.69 9.29
CA MET A 15 6.00 8.24 9.51
C MET A 15 6.94 7.48 8.58
N LEU A 16 6.94 7.80 7.29
CA LEU A 16 7.82 7.18 6.29
C LEU A 16 9.31 7.42 6.62
N THR A 17 9.67 8.65 6.98
CA THR A 17 11.03 8.98 7.44
C THR A 17 11.41 8.22 8.72
N ALA A 18 10.48 8.09 9.68
CA ALA A 18 10.73 7.34 10.92
C ALA A 18 10.98 5.84 10.68
N MET A 19 10.57 5.30 9.53
CA MET A 19 10.81 3.91 9.14
C MET A 19 12.01 3.74 8.21
N LYS A 20 12.88 4.76 8.14
CA LYS A 20 14.09 4.75 7.31
C LYS A 20 13.81 4.58 5.81
N LEU A 21 12.61 4.93 5.35
CA LEU A 21 12.34 4.99 3.92
C LEU A 21 13.15 6.14 3.31
N SER A 22 13.74 5.93 2.14
CA SER A 22 14.51 6.99 1.48
C SER A 22 13.60 8.19 1.18
N GLU A 23 14.14 9.41 1.24
CA GLU A 23 13.36 10.62 0.91
C GLU A 23 12.80 10.55 -0.52
N LYS A 24 13.58 10.02 -1.46
CA LYS A 24 13.15 9.80 -2.85
C LYS A 24 11.93 8.90 -2.93
N SER A 25 11.96 7.75 -2.25
CA SER A 25 10.83 6.81 -2.19
C SER A 25 9.62 7.40 -1.48
N SER A 26 9.86 8.22 -0.46
CA SER A 26 8.80 8.90 0.29
C SER A 26 8.10 9.97 -0.56
N ASP A 27 8.86 10.78 -1.30
CA ASP A 27 8.30 11.81 -2.17
C ASP A 27 7.59 11.21 -3.39
N GLU A 28 8.08 10.10 -3.95
CA GLU A 28 7.39 9.36 -5.01
C GLU A 28 6.04 8.79 -4.52
N LEU A 29 6.02 8.23 -3.31
CA LEU A 29 4.78 7.71 -2.71
C LEU A 29 3.79 8.85 -2.43
N LEU A 30 4.26 9.99 -1.91
CA LEU A 30 3.43 11.18 -1.72
C LEU A 30 2.92 11.78 -3.04
N ALA A 31 3.71 11.72 -4.12
CA ALA A 31 3.29 12.19 -5.43
C ALA A 31 2.20 11.30 -6.05
N ASN A 32 2.32 9.98 -5.89
CA ASN A 32 1.29 9.02 -6.32
C ASN A 32 0.00 9.18 -5.51
N LEU A 33 0.11 9.42 -4.20
CA LEU A 33 -1.03 9.70 -3.34
C LEU A 33 -1.70 11.05 -3.62
N ASN A 34 -0.99 12.04 -4.15
CA ASN A 34 -1.61 13.33 -4.51
C ASN A 34 -2.50 13.22 -5.76
N LYS A 35 -2.26 12.23 -6.63
CA LYS A 35 -3.07 11.95 -7.82
C LYS A 35 -4.34 11.18 -7.51
N MET A 36 -4.35 10.42 -6.42
CA MET A 36 -5.52 9.72 -5.90
C MET A 36 -6.13 10.60 -4.79
N HIS A 37 -7.31 11.18 -5.01
CA HIS A 37 -8.04 12.02 -4.03
C HIS A 37 -7.91 11.57 -2.56
N ARG A 38 -8.10 12.50 -1.60
CA ARG A 38 -8.01 12.41 -0.11
C ARG A 38 -8.32 11.07 0.60
N HIS A 39 -8.99 10.12 -0.03
CA HIS A 39 -9.25 8.77 0.44
C HIS A 39 -8.22 7.79 -0.14
N ILE A 40 -7.29 7.37 0.70
CA ILE A 40 -6.29 6.38 0.33
C ILE A 40 -6.88 5.00 0.59
N ASN A 41 -6.92 4.15 -0.44
CA ASN A 41 -7.25 2.74 -0.28
C ASN A 41 -6.08 2.03 0.42
N ALA A 42 -6.35 1.43 1.57
CA ALA A 42 -5.33 0.76 2.37
C ALA A 42 -4.65 -0.41 1.65
N VAL A 43 -5.37 -1.10 0.75
CA VAL A 43 -4.80 -2.18 -0.07
C VAL A 43 -3.78 -1.62 -1.06
N ALA A 44 -4.16 -0.60 -1.83
CA ALA A 44 -3.26 0.05 -2.78
C ALA A 44 -2.03 0.65 -2.08
N PHE A 45 -2.24 1.24 -0.91
CA PHE A 45 -1.16 1.83 -0.10
C PHE A 45 -0.19 0.78 0.44
N ALA A 46 -0.68 -0.33 1.01
CA ALA A 46 0.15 -1.44 1.45
C ALA A 46 0.98 -2.02 0.28
N GLY A 47 0.38 -2.08 -0.92
CA GLY A 47 1.05 -2.58 -2.12
C GLY A 47 2.15 -1.67 -2.61
N MET A 48 1.94 -0.35 -2.54
CA MET A 48 2.98 0.63 -2.84
C MET A 48 4.15 0.51 -1.87
N LEU A 49 3.90 0.35 -0.56
CA LEU A 49 4.97 0.19 0.42
C LEU A 49 5.79 -1.09 0.18
N GLN A 50 5.14 -2.21 -0.14
CA GLN A 50 5.85 -3.45 -0.51
C GLN A 50 6.67 -3.29 -1.80
N ARG A 51 6.15 -2.57 -2.81
CA ARG A 51 6.89 -2.29 -4.06
C ARG A 51 8.13 -1.42 -3.84
N LEU A 52 8.13 -0.58 -2.80
CA LEU A 52 9.29 0.20 -2.39
C LEU A 52 10.30 -0.60 -1.56
N GLY A 53 10.06 -1.91 -1.36
CA GLY A 53 10.97 -2.82 -0.66
C GLY A 53 10.74 -2.90 0.84
N MET A 54 9.63 -2.35 1.38
CA MET A 54 9.31 -2.53 2.79
C MET A 54 8.91 -3.96 3.09
N LYS A 55 9.38 -4.48 4.23
CA LYS A 55 8.95 -5.80 4.73
C LYS A 55 7.51 -5.73 5.20
N THR A 56 6.82 -6.86 5.14
CA THR A 56 5.44 -7.00 5.63
C THR A 56 5.28 -6.50 7.07
N GLU A 57 6.27 -6.78 7.93
CA GLU A 57 6.29 -6.32 9.33
C GLU A 57 6.29 -4.80 9.45
N ASP A 58 7.09 -4.12 8.63
CA ASP A 58 7.16 -2.66 8.61
C ASP A 58 5.85 -2.06 8.08
N VAL A 59 5.28 -2.66 7.03
CA VAL A 59 3.98 -2.26 6.47
C VAL A 59 2.86 -2.43 7.50
N THR A 60 2.81 -3.55 8.23
CA THR A 60 1.87 -3.77 9.33
C THR A 60 1.99 -2.69 10.39
N ASN A 61 3.22 -2.31 10.77
CA ASN A 61 3.45 -1.24 11.73
C ASN A 61 2.95 0.12 11.22
N VAL A 62 3.04 0.41 9.92
CA VAL A 62 2.42 1.60 9.32
C VAL A 62 0.91 1.57 9.47
N LEU A 63 0.28 0.49 9.02
CA LEU A 63 -1.17 0.38 9.01
C LEU A 63 -1.73 0.47 10.43
N ARG A 64 -1.07 -0.15 11.40
CA ARG A 64 -1.43 -0.06 12.83
C ARG A 64 -1.29 1.38 13.36
N ARG A 65 -0.24 2.10 12.98
CA ARG A 65 -0.06 3.54 13.33
C ARG A 65 -1.09 4.46 12.66
N LEU A 66 -1.67 4.04 11.54
CA LEU A 66 -2.77 4.72 10.89
C LEU A 66 -4.14 4.39 11.51
N GLY A 67 -4.17 3.58 12.57
CA GLY A 67 -5.40 3.19 13.27
C GLY A 67 -6.14 2.02 12.64
N ILE A 68 -5.49 1.28 11.74
CA ILE A 68 -6.06 0.08 11.13
C ILE A 68 -5.82 -1.11 12.06
N ASP A 69 -6.90 -1.82 12.40
CA ASP A 69 -6.88 -2.98 13.28
C ASP A 69 -6.25 -4.20 12.59
N ASP A 70 -5.64 -5.11 13.37
CA ASP A 70 -4.93 -6.29 12.87
C ASP A 70 -5.82 -7.21 12.01
N ILE A 71 -7.12 -7.30 12.32
CA ILE A 71 -8.09 -8.04 11.49
C ILE A 71 -8.19 -7.42 10.09
N THR A 72 -8.23 -6.09 10.03
CA THR A 72 -8.32 -5.35 8.77
C THR A 72 -6.98 -5.42 8.02
N ILE A 73 -5.85 -5.39 8.71
CA ILE A 73 -4.52 -5.57 8.12
C ILE A 73 -4.39 -6.94 7.46
N SER A 74 -4.82 -8.01 8.14
CA SER A 74 -4.83 -9.36 7.55
C SER A 74 -5.71 -9.41 6.30
N SER A 75 -6.90 -8.81 6.35
CA SER A 75 -7.79 -8.71 5.20
C SER A 75 -7.17 -7.92 4.04
N ILE A 76 -6.45 -6.84 4.33
CA ILE A 76 -5.70 -6.05 3.33
C ILE A 76 -4.64 -6.91 2.65
N PHE A 77 -3.83 -7.66 3.40
CA PHE A 77 -2.80 -8.52 2.81
C PHE A 77 -3.41 -9.63 1.97
N ASN A 78 -4.50 -10.25 2.41
CA ASN A 78 -5.21 -11.25 1.62
C ASN A 78 -5.73 -10.67 0.30
N MET A 79 -6.34 -9.47 0.32
CA MET A 79 -6.78 -8.78 -0.89
C MET A 79 -5.59 -8.44 -1.81
N LEU A 80 -4.45 -8.10 -1.23
CA LEU A 80 -3.24 -7.75 -1.97
C LEU A 80 -2.63 -8.95 -2.69
N ASP A 81 -2.62 -10.10 -2.02
CA ASP A 81 -2.24 -11.38 -2.60
C ASP A 81 -3.24 -11.80 -3.69
N GLU A 82 -4.55 -11.65 -3.46
CA GLU A 82 -5.56 -11.88 -4.49
C GLU A 82 -5.38 -10.97 -5.71
N GLU A 83 -5.08 -9.68 -5.53
CA GLU A 83 -4.80 -8.76 -6.65
C GLU A 83 -3.52 -9.14 -7.40
N ARG A 84 -2.47 -9.58 -6.69
CA ARG A 84 -1.24 -10.09 -7.30
C ARG A 84 -1.49 -11.36 -8.10
N ILE A 85 -2.22 -12.31 -7.53
CA ILE A 85 -2.62 -13.56 -8.16
C ILE A 85 -3.45 -13.22 -9.41
N LYS A 86 -4.50 -12.40 -9.30
CA LYS A 86 -5.31 -11.98 -10.46
C LYS A 86 -4.47 -11.30 -11.54
N SER A 87 -3.53 -10.42 -11.18
CA SER A 87 -2.64 -9.78 -12.14
C SER A 87 -1.66 -10.75 -12.79
N ALA A 88 -1.21 -11.79 -12.08
CA ALA A 88 -0.34 -12.83 -12.60
C ALA A 88 -1.11 -13.78 -13.54
N TYR A 89 -2.26 -14.29 -13.10
CA TYR A 89 -3.11 -15.17 -13.90
C TYR A 89 -3.77 -14.45 -15.09
N GLY A 90 -4.14 -13.17 -14.95
CA GLY A 90 -4.69 -12.36 -16.04
C GLY A 90 -3.69 -12.15 -17.19
N ARG A 91 -2.41 -11.90 -16.86
CA ARG A 91 -1.33 -11.84 -17.86
C ARG A 91 -1.09 -13.17 -18.56
N VAL A 92 -1.24 -14.28 -17.84
CA VAL A 92 -1.08 -15.62 -18.42
C VAL A 92 -2.19 -15.85 -19.45
N VAL A 93 -3.45 -15.52 -19.14
CA VAL A 93 -4.58 -15.71 -20.08
C VAL A 93 -4.47 -14.83 -21.33
N GLU A 94 -4.01 -13.58 -21.22
CA GLU A 94 -3.80 -12.72 -22.40
C GLU A 94 -2.70 -13.25 -23.35
N LEU A 95 -1.70 -13.97 -22.84
CA LEU A 95 -0.60 -14.52 -23.66
C LEU A 95 -0.95 -15.81 -24.41
N TYR A 96 -2.07 -16.46 -24.09
CA TYR A 96 -2.52 -17.70 -24.76
C TYR A 96 -3.68 -17.47 -25.73
N LEU A 97 -4.08 -16.22 -25.95
CA LEU A 97 -5.08 -15.82 -26.94
C LEU A 97 -4.40 -15.07 -28.09
N GLU A 98 -3.45 -15.71 -28.76
CA GLU A 98 -2.96 -15.34 -30.10
C GLU A 98 -2.97 -16.55 -31.03
#